data_AF-A0A954LNQ5-F1
#
_entry.id   AF-A0A954LNQ5-F1
#
_cell.length_a   1.000
_cell.length_b   1.000
_cell.length_c   1.000
_cell.angle_alpha   90.00
_cell.angle_beta   90.00
_cell.angle_gamma   90.00
#
_symmetry.space_group_name_H-M   'P 1'
#
loop_
_entity.id
_entity.type
_entity.pdbx_description
1 polymer ?
#
loop_
_entity_poly.entity_id
_entity_poly.type
_entity_poly.pdbx_seq_one_letter_code
_entity_poly.pdbx_strand_id
1 'polypeptide(L)'
;MLTGSWELTATIWDAQTGRELRTLKGHSAAVNSVSFSPDGKFVLTGSKDGTSKIWDVETGQELLTLVSFKESEDWLVYTPEGLFDGSAAAREKVCYRVGGGLNVVPVDRFFRSCYRPGLLKEIFEGKRPKPDADYFKANPPVVKIVSPEEGTNTTTPRVTIVAEATDQGGGVLTPWLKHNGIPVEVDALPQRIGNRVRREFPIALVAGENQIEVVSATSDGNWESEPARITITYNRSIEKPELYLLAVGIGDYKEDALDLQFPAKDAKAIAKLFEERSQGLYEKTHITTLTDEDATKGAIREALRKIQEQAKAEDVVVLFLAGHGKVIHTRYRFLTADFTRSETGTFESDVRSHSLPDDELAELVGGVKA
;
A
#
# COMPACT_ATOMS: atom_id res chain seq x y z
N MET A 1 21.83 41.41 1.36
CA MET A 1 22.68 40.64 2.30
C MET A 1 21.84 39.53 2.92
N LEU A 2 22.43 38.40 3.31
CA LEU A 2 21.73 37.26 3.89
C LEU A 2 22.49 36.77 5.14
N THR A 3 21.77 36.48 6.21
CA THR A 3 22.35 36.02 7.47
C THR A 3 21.56 34.83 8.02
N GLY A 4 22.27 33.82 8.57
CA GLY A 4 21.67 32.78 9.40
C GLY A 4 21.81 33.12 10.89
N SER A 5 20.92 32.58 11.72
CA SER A 5 20.87 32.84 13.17
C SER A 5 20.76 31.57 14.00
N TRP A 6 21.28 31.64 15.23
CA TRP A 6 21.04 30.65 16.28
C TRP A 6 19.58 30.63 16.74
N GLU A 7 18.84 31.71 16.51
CA GLU A 7 17.41 31.88 16.77
C GLU A 7 16.53 31.25 15.66
N LEU A 8 16.96 30.10 15.12
CA LEU A 8 16.18 29.24 14.20
C LEU A 8 15.78 29.87 12.86
N THR A 9 16.37 31.00 12.48
CA THR A 9 15.91 31.83 11.36
C THR A 9 17.03 32.24 10.43
N ALA A 10 16.68 32.61 9.20
CA ALA A 10 17.54 33.35 8.30
C ALA A 10 16.87 34.66 7.89
N THR A 11 17.65 35.70 7.63
CA THR A 11 17.13 37.04 7.35
C THR A 11 17.76 37.61 6.08
N ILE A 12 16.91 38.14 5.21
CA ILE A 12 17.28 38.87 4.00
C ILE A 12 17.25 40.36 4.30
N TRP A 13 18.32 41.06 3.97
CA TRP A 13 18.52 42.48 4.23
C TRP A 13 18.77 43.25 2.95
N ASP A 14 18.26 44.47 2.90
CA ASP A 14 18.65 45.48 1.94
C ASP A 14 20.09 45.91 2.24
N ALA A 15 21.01 45.69 1.31
CA ALA A 15 22.42 45.93 1.55
C ALA A 15 22.80 47.43 1.57
N GLN A 16 21.98 48.30 0.97
CA GLN A 16 22.25 49.73 0.90
C GLN A 16 21.75 50.47 2.15
N THR A 17 20.57 50.07 2.63
CA THR A 17 19.88 50.74 3.73
C THR A 17 20.02 50.00 5.06
N GLY A 18 20.47 48.75 5.04
CA GLY A 18 20.56 47.89 6.22
C GLY A 18 19.20 47.44 6.76
N ARG A 19 18.11 47.71 6.03
CA ARG A 19 16.75 47.34 6.47
C ARG A 19 16.51 45.85 6.27
N GLU A 20 15.83 45.24 7.23
CA GLU A 20 15.31 43.89 7.09
C GLU A 20 14.24 43.86 5.97
N LEU A 21 14.40 42.95 5.02
CA LEU A 21 13.43 42.72 3.95
C LEU A 21 12.51 41.56 4.28
N ARG A 22 13.07 40.43 4.75
CA ARG A 22 12.33 39.22 5.08
C ARG A 22 13.03 38.44 6.19
N THR A 23 12.25 37.81 7.07
CA THR A 23 12.73 36.77 7.99
C THR A 23 12.10 35.43 7.61
N LEU A 24 12.96 34.47 7.32
CA LEU A 24 12.65 33.10 6.90
C LEU A 24 12.52 32.23 8.16
N LYS A 25 11.28 31.86 8.49
CA LYS A 25 10.92 31.06 9.67
C LYS A 25 10.47 29.67 9.25
N GLY A 26 11.00 28.63 9.88
CA GLY A 26 10.58 27.24 9.62
C GLY A 26 11.57 26.16 10.05
N HIS A 27 12.82 26.51 10.33
CA HIS A 27 13.77 25.59 10.97
C HIS A 27 13.45 25.39 12.45
N SER A 28 13.78 24.21 12.97
CA SER A 28 13.59 23.85 14.39
C SER A 28 14.89 23.85 15.20
N ALA A 29 16.02 24.14 14.54
CA ALA A 29 17.32 24.38 15.17
C ALA A 29 18.06 25.52 14.47
N ALA A 30 19.25 25.86 14.97
CA ALA A 30 20.10 26.94 14.47
C ALA A 30 20.40 26.81 12.96
N VAL A 31 20.31 27.93 12.24
CA VAL A 31 20.67 28.02 10.82
C VAL A 31 22.14 28.38 10.69
N ASN A 32 22.96 27.39 10.29
CA ASN A 32 24.41 27.50 10.28
C ASN A 32 24.97 27.93 8.92
N SER A 33 24.20 27.80 7.85
CA SER A 33 24.63 28.14 6.50
C SER A 33 23.49 28.72 5.69
N VAL A 34 23.81 29.71 4.87
CA VAL A 34 22.86 30.43 4.03
C VAL A 34 23.53 30.77 2.70
N SER A 35 22.80 30.69 1.59
CA SER A 35 23.29 31.07 0.26
C SER A 35 22.17 31.56 -0.63
N PHE A 36 22.45 32.52 -1.51
CA PHE A 36 21.56 32.87 -2.62
C PHE A 36 21.80 31.95 -3.82
N SER A 37 20.76 31.69 -4.60
CA SER A 37 20.95 31.16 -5.95
C SER A 37 21.66 32.20 -6.83
N PRO A 38 22.37 31.77 -7.90
CA PRO A 38 23.08 32.70 -8.79
C PRO A 38 22.15 33.72 -9.48
N ASP A 39 20.90 33.34 -9.72
CA ASP A 39 19.88 34.22 -10.30
C ASP A 39 19.14 35.08 -9.24
N GLY A 40 19.50 34.94 -7.97
CA GLY A 40 18.94 35.72 -6.85
C GLY A 40 17.48 35.41 -6.51
N LYS A 41 16.86 34.40 -7.13
CA LYS A 41 15.45 34.07 -6.91
C LYS A 41 15.21 33.22 -5.68
N PHE A 42 16.22 32.47 -5.26
CA PHE A 42 16.09 31.50 -4.18
C PHE A 42 17.13 31.72 -3.09
N VAL A 43 16.77 31.32 -1.87
CA VAL A 43 17.71 31.16 -0.76
C VAL A 43 17.76 29.69 -0.38
N LEU A 44 18.95 29.16 -0.16
CA LEU A 44 19.20 27.88 0.49
C LEU A 44 19.66 28.13 1.93
N THR A 45 19.03 27.47 2.89
CA THR A 45 19.46 27.45 4.29
C THR A 45 19.79 26.04 4.73
N GLY A 46 20.84 25.87 5.51
CA GLY A 46 21.22 24.61 6.15
C GLY A 46 21.19 24.73 7.67
N SER A 47 20.51 23.80 8.34
CA SER A 47 20.22 23.88 9.78
C SER A 47 20.74 22.67 10.55
N LYS A 48 20.96 22.88 11.86
CA LYS A 48 21.28 21.82 12.81
C LYS A 48 20.12 20.83 13.03
N ASP A 49 18.91 21.14 12.53
CA ASP A 49 17.75 20.23 12.60
C ASP A 49 17.85 19.05 11.61
N GLY A 50 18.94 18.98 10.85
CA GLY A 50 19.18 17.92 9.88
C GLY A 50 18.53 18.17 8.53
N THR A 51 17.92 19.34 8.33
CA THR A 51 17.28 19.73 7.07
C THR A 51 17.99 20.88 6.39
N SER A 52 17.82 20.96 5.08
CA SER A 52 18.06 22.18 4.32
C SER A 52 16.75 22.67 3.71
N LYS A 53 16.53 23.97 3.60
CA LYS A 53 15.30 24.54 3.06
C LYS A 53 15.59 25.50 1.91
N ILE A 54 14.75 25.46 0.89
CA ILE A 54 14.72 26.41 -0.22
C ILE A 54 13.60 27.40 0.02
N TRP A 55 13.90 28.67 -0.14
CA TRP A 55 12.97 29.77 0.06
C TRP A 55 12.90 30.64 -1.18
N ASP A 56 11.73 31.19 -1.41
CA ASP A 56 11.50 32.20 -2.42
C ASP A 56 11.96 33.57 -1.89
N VAL A 57 12.83 34.28 -2.62
CA VAL A 57 13.42 35.54 -2.14
C VAL A 57 12.39 36.67 -2.06
N GLU A 58 11.45 36.72 -3.01
CA GLU A 58 10.48 37.80 -3.12
C GLU A 58 9.41 37.70 -2.02
N THR A 59 8.89 36.49 -1.83
CA THR A 59 7.78 36.21 -0.90
C THR A 59 8.27 35.83 0.50
N GLY A 60 9.48 35.28 0.62
CA GLY A 60 9.99 34.71 1.87
C GLY A 60 9.33 33.38 2.25
N GLN A 61 8.57 32.76 1.34
CA GLN A 61 7.91 31.48 1.60
C GLN A 61 8.89 30.32 1.45
N GLU A 62 8.73 29.31 2.30
CA GLU A 62 9.39 28.02 2.12
C GLU A 62 8.80 27.34 0.88
N LEU A 63 9.67 26.92 -0.04
CA LEU A 63 9.27 26.20 -1.24
C LEU A 63 9.45 24.69 -1.09
N LEU A 64 10.50 24.28 -0.40
CA LEU A 64 10.92 22.88 -0.35
C LEU A 64 11.87 22.64 0.82
N THR A 65 11.70 21.51 1.50
CA THR A 65 12.66 20.97 2.47
C THR A 65 13.39 19.78 1.86
N LEU A 66 14.71 19.71 2.07
CA LEU A 66 15.58 18.59 1.76
C LEU A 66 16.01 17.88 3.05
N VAL A 67 15.93 16.56 3.02
CA VAL A 67 16.40 15.66 4.08
C VAL A 67 17.39 14.68 3.45
N SER A 68 18.59 14.63 4.01
CA SER A 68 19.62 13.63 3.68
C SER A 68 19.87 12.77 4.92
N PHE A 69 19.94 11.46 4.75
CA PHE A 69 20.16 10.54 5.86
C PHE A 69 21.66 10.33 6.05
N LYS A 70 22.16 10.51 7.28
CA LYS A 70 23.61 10.43 7.53
C LYS A 70 24.23 9.05 7.28
N GLU A 71 23.42 8.00 7.39
CA GLU A 71 23.89 6.60 7.33
C GLU A 71 23.54 5.91 5.99
N SER A 72 22.93 6.62 5.04
CA SER A 72 22.63 6.08 3.72
C SER A 72 22.72 7.17 2.64
N GLU A 73 22.96 6.79 1.38
CA GLU A 73 22.85 7.70 0.22
C GLU A 73 21.40 8.09 -0.10
N ASP A 74 20.49 7.86 0.86
CA ASP A 74 19.08 8.15 0.74
C ASP A 74 18.84 9.66 0.85
N TRP A 75 17.86 10.12 0.08
CA TRP A 75 17.42 11.51 0.07
C TRP A 75 15.91 11.60 -0.05
N LEU A 76 15.34 12.65 0.53
CA LEU A 76 13.93 13.01 0.43
C LEU A 76 13.82 14.52 0.27
N VAL A 77 12.89 14.95 -0.58
CA VAL A 77 12.43 16.33 -0.65
C VAL A 77 10.92 16.39 -0.48
N TYR A 78 10.43 17.42 0.18
CA TYR A 78 8.99 17.66 0.29
C TYR A 78 8.64 19.14 0.32
N THR A 79 7.42 19.49 -0.09
CA THR A 79 6.88 20.86 -0.02
C THR A 79 5.95 21.03 1.18
N PRO A 80 5.68 22.28 1.62
CA PRO A 80 4.67 22.54 2.66
C PRO A 80 3.27 22.00 2.35
N GLU A 81 2.92 21.90 1.06
CA GLU A 81 1.65 21.33 0.58
C GLU A 81 1.60 19.80 0.65
N GLY A 82 2.72 19.13 0.97
CA GLY A 82 2.79 17.69 1.15
C GLY A 82 3.19 16.90 -0.09
N LEU A 83 3.62 17.56 -1.18
CA LEU A 83 4.25 16.87 -2.31
C LEU A 83 5.64 16.38 -1.92
N PHE A 84 6.08 15.24 -2.44
CA PHE A 84 7.41 14.71 -2.16
C PHE A 84 8.05 13.95 -3.34
N ASP A 85 9.38 13.86 -3.31
CA ASP A 85 10.21 13.00 -4.16
C ASP A 85 11.40 12.46 -3.35
N GLY A 86 11.97 11.32 -3.75
CA GLY A 86 13.06 10.72 -2.99
C GLY A 86 13.48 9.34 -3.48
N SER A 87 14.61 8.88 -2.95
CA SER A 87 15.06 7.49 -3.07
C SER A 87 14.01 6.50 -2.55
N ALA A 88 14.02 5.25 -3.03
CA ALA A 88 13.07 4.23 -2.57
C ALA A 88 13.13 4.02 -1.04
N ALA A 89 14.33 3.82 -0.50
CA ALA A 89 14.52 3.57 0.93
C ALA A 89 14.22 4.81 1.81
N ALA A 90 14.45 6.04 1.34
CA ALA A 90 13.98 7.22 2.08
C ALA A 90 12.46 7.29 2.19
N ARG A 91 11.76 6.99 1.09
CA ARG A 91 10.29 7.08 1.00
C ARG A 91 9.60 6.08 1.94
N GLU A 92 10.20 4.91 2.15
CA GLU A 92 9.72 3.91 3.10
C GLU A 92 9.85 4.36 4.58
N LYS A 93 10.79 5.27 4.88
CA LYS A 93 11.16 5.60 6.27
C LYS A 93 10.40 6.78 6.88
N VAL A 94 9.93 7.75 6.09
CA VAL A 94 9.72 9.12 6.62
C VAL A 94 8.34 9.72 6.43
N CYS A 95 7.44 9.07 5.72
CA CYS A 95 6.29 9.82 5.26
C CYS A 95 5.09 9.57 6.17
N TYR A 96 4.93 10.44 7.17
CA TYR A 96 3.78 10.49 8.08
C TYR A 96 3.17 11.89 8.08
N ARG A 97 1.84 11.97 8.06
CA ARG A 97 1.11 13.22 8.30
C ARG A 97 0.45 13.18 9.67
N VAL A 98 0.65 14.25 10.45
CA VAL A 98 -0.12 14.50 11.67
C VAL A 98 -1.42 15.18 11.27
N GLY A 99 -2.53 14.42 11.21
CA GLY A 99 -3.88 14.99 11.21
C GLY A 99 -4.17 15.58 12.59
N GLY A 100 -5.07 16.56 12.71
CA GLY A 100 -5.34 17.22 13.99
C GLY A 100 -5.50 16.23 15.16
N GLY A 101 -4.53 16.22 16.09
CA GLY A 101 -4.38 15.19 17.13
C GLY A 101 -3.00 14.50 17.11
N LEU A 102 -2.93 13.27 17.63
CA LEU A 102 -1.74 12.38 17.61
C LEU A 102 -1.80 11.33 16.47
N ASN A 103 -2.73 11.47 15.53
CA ASN A 103 -2.94 10.49 14.47
C ASN A 103 -1.82 10.61 13.43
N VAL A 104 -1.10 9.50 13.24
CA VAL A 104 0.04 9.36 12.33
C VAL A 104 -0.43 8.52 11.14
N VAL A 105 -0.72 9.17 10.02
CA VAL A 105 -1.18 8.47 8.80
C VAL A 105 0.02 8.21 7.88
N PRO A 106 0.27 6.96 7.47
CA PRO A 106 1.37 6.64 6.58
C PRO A 106 1.07 7.21 5.18
N VAL A 107 2.11 7.72 4.52
CA VAL A 107 2.00 8.46 3.26
C VAL A 107 1.98 7.56 2.03
N ASP A 108 2.15 6.25 2.17
CA ASP A 108 1.77 5.29 1.13
C ASP A 108 0.32 5.55 0.65
N ARG A 109 -0.59 5.92 1.57
CA ARG A 109 -1.95 6.38 1.25
C ARG A 109 -2.01 7.63 0.37
N PHE A 110 -1.05 8.55 0.53
CA PHE A 110 -0.97 9.76 -0.28
C PHE A 110 -0.02 9.61 -1.47
N PHE A 111 0.64 8.47 -1.64
CA PHE A 111 1.69 8.31 -2.63
C PHE A 111 1.21 8.67 -4.03
N ARG A 112 0.03 8.20 -4.43
CA ARG A 112 -0.52 8.51 -5.76
C ARG A 112 -0.76 10.01 -6.00
N SER A 113 -1.13 10.75 -4.96
CA SER A 113 -1.52 12.16 -5.07
C SER A 113 -0.40 13.14 -4.74
N CYS A 114 0.60 12.68 -4.00
CA CYS A 114 1.67 13.51 -3.45
C CYS A 114 3.07 13.16 -3.99
N TYR A 115 3.28 11.93 -4.47
CA TYR A 115 4.56 11.58 -5.09
C TYR A 115 4.69 12.27 -6.44
N ARG A 116 5.77 13.03 -6.62
CA ARG A 116 5.97 13.82 -7.83
C ARG A 116 7.43 13.70 -8.29
N PRO A 117 7.76 12.73 -9.14
CA PRO A 117 9.13 12.55 -9.61
C PRO A 117 9.61 13.80 -10.36
N GLY A 118 10.78 14.32 -10.00
CA GLY A 118 11.31 15.57 -10.56
C GLY A 118 10.75 16.83 -9.91
N LEU A 119 10.09 16.72 -8.75
CA LEU A 119 9.54 17.85 -7.98
C LEU A 119 10.54 18.99 -7.81
N LEU A 120 11.78 18.66 -7.43
CA LEU A 120 12.84 19.67 -7.22
C LEU A 120 13.08 20.50 -8.49
N LYS A 121 13.11 19.84 -9.65
CA LYS A 121 13.27 20.51 -10.95
C LYS A 121 12.09 21.42 -11.26
N GLU A 122 10.86 20.96 -11.02
CA GLU A 122 9.66 21.77 -11.22
C GLU A 122 9.68 23.04 -10.37
N ILE A 123 10.07 22.95 -9.09
CA ILE A 123 10.15 24.11 -8.19
C ILE A 123 11.17 25.14 -8.71
N PHE A 124 12.34 24.69 -9.18
CA PHE A 124 13.37 25.58 -9.75
C PHE A 124 12.98 26.17 -11.12
N GLU A 125 12.12 25.50 -11.88
CA GLU A 125 11.48 26.06 -13.08
C GLU A 125 10.40 27.10 -12.76
N GLY A 126 10.14 27.37 -11.48
CA GLY A 126 9.13 28.33 -11.02
C GLY A 126 7.72 27.75 -10.93
N LYS A 127 7.54 26.44 -11.16
CA LYS A 127 6.24 25.79 -10.97
C LYS A 127 5.93 25.67 -9.49
N ARG A 128 4.64 25.70 -9.15
CA ARG A 128 4.11 25.53 -7.78
C ARG A 128 2.99 24.49 -7.81
N PRO A 129 3.34 23.21 -8.02
CA PRO A 129 2.35 22.15 -8.08
C PRO A 129 1.65 21.96 -6.74
N LYS A 130 0.44 21.42 -6.78
CA LYS A 130 -0.34 21.04 -5.60
C LYS A 130 -0.72 19.56 -5.69
N PRO A 131 -0.96 18.88 -4.56
CA PRO A 131 -1.54 17.54 -4.58
C PRO A 131 -2.89 17.55 -5.30
N ASP A 132 -3.22 16.43 -5.94
CA ASP A 132 -4.49 16.28 -6.68
C ASP A 132 -5.72 16.31 -5.75
N ALA A 133 -5.53 16.02 -4.47
CA ALA A 133 -6.55 16.06 -3.44
C ALA A 133 -6.19 17.05 -2.32
N ASP A 134 -7.18 17.81 -1.87
CA ASP A 134 -7.00 18.76 -0.77
C ASP A 134 -7.17 18.06 0.57
N TYR A 135 -6.12 17.33 0.95
CA TYR A 135 -6.08 16.58 2.19
C TYR A 135 -6.19 17.47 3.44
N PHE A 136 -6.10 18.80 3.35
CA PHE A 136 -6.21 19.72 4.50
C PHE A 136 -7.64 20.18 4.80
N LYS A 137 -8.60 19.94 3.91
CA LYS A 137 -9.98 20.44 4.08
C LYS A 137 -10.87 19.57 4.96
N ALA A 138 -10.59 18.28 5.07
CA ALA A 138 -11.47 17.33 5.73
C ALA A 138 -10.68 16.34 6.58
N ASN A 139 -11.25 15.99 7.73
CA ASN A 139 -10.76 14.88 8.54
C ASN A 139 -11.36 13.56 8.03
N PRO A 140 -10.63 12.44 8.17
CA PRO A 140 -11.18 11.12 7.89
C PRO A 140 -12.40 10.84 8.78
N PRO A 141 -13.36 10.03 8.31
CA PRO A 141 -14.49 9.61 9.13
C PRO A 141 -14.00 8.77 10.31
N VAL A 142 -14.78 8.76 11.40
CA VAL A 142 -14.53 7.90 12.56
C VAL A 142 -15.41 6.67 12.46
N VAL A 143 -14.81 5.48 12.48
CA VAL A 143 -15.54 4.20 12.40
C VAL A 143 -15.55 3.51 13.75
N LYS A 144 -16.67 2.86 14.06
CA LYS A 144 -16.83 2.00 15.24
C LYS A 144 -17.59 0.73 14.86
N ILE A 145 -17.16 -0.40 15.44
CA ILE A 145 -17.97 -1.61 15.49
C ILE A 145 -18.87 -1.52 16.73
N VAL A 146 -20.18 -1.47 16.50
CA VAL A 146 -21.22 -1.29 17.52
C VAL A 146 -21.54 -2.63 18.19
N SER A 147 -21.52 -3.71 17.41
CA SER A 147 -21.76 -5.08 17.88
C SER A 147 -21.11 -6.07 16.92
N PRO A 148 -20.58 -7.21 17.40
CA PRO A 148 -20.43 -7.57 18.82
C PRO A 148 -19.25 -6.82 19.47
N GLU A 149 -19.05 -7.03 20.77
CA GLU A 149 -17.94 -6.42 21.52
C GLU A 149 -16.61 -7.15 21.25
N GLU A 150 -15.50 -6.47 21.51
CA GLU A 150 -14.16 -7.08 21.42
C GLU A 150 -14.03 -8.31 22.32
N GLY A 151 -13.43 -9.39 21.81
CA GLY A 151 -13.20 -10.63 22.56
C GLY A 151 -14.48 -11.46 22.74
N THR A 152 -15.53 -11.20 21.97
CA THR A 152 -16.76 -12.00 21.99
C THR A 152 -16.45 -13.46 21.71
N ASN A 153 -16.92 -14.34 22.59
CA ASN A 153 -16.85 -15.79 22.43
C ASN A 153 -18.23 -16.33 22.05
N THR A 154 -18.31 -17.12 20.98
CA THR A 154 -19.57 -17.71 20.52
C THR A 154 -19.40 -19.17 20.11
N THR A 155 -20.51 -19.91 20.15
CA THR A 155 -20.64 -21.26 19.56
C THR A 155 -21.53 -21.24 18.31
N THR A 156 -22.02 -20.07 17.89
CA THR A 156 -22.81 -19.91 16.67
C THR A 156 -21.91 -19.66 15.46
N PRO A 157 -22.14 -20.34 14.32
CA PRO A 157 -21.30 -20.20 13.12
C PRO A 157 -21.51 -18.89 12.36
N ARG A 158 -22.47 -18.06 12.77
CA ARG A 158 -22.77 -16.76 12.13
C ARG A 158 -22.95 -15.69 13.17
N VAL A 159 -22.58 -14.46 12.79
CA VAL A 159 -22.78 -13.25 13.57
C VAL A 159 -23.10 -12.09 12.63
N THR A 160 -23.86 -11.12 13.10
CA THR A 160 -24.08 -9.87 12.37
C THR A 160 -23.19 -8.80 12.99
N ILE A 161 -22.21 -8.34 12.21
CA ILE A 161 -21.39 -7.19 12.59
C ILE A 161 -22.18 -5.92 12.29
N VAL A 162 -22.38 -5.08 13.29
CA VAL A 162 -23.00 -3.78 13.14
C VAL A 162 -21.91 -2.73 13.20
N ALA A 163 -21.70 -1.99 12.13
CA ALA A 163 -20.71 -0.93 12.09
C ALA A 163 -21.33 0.42 11.78
N GLU A 164 -20.66 1.48 12.26
CA GLU A 164 -21.10 2.85 12.09
C GLU A 164 -19.91 3.75 11.78
N ALA A 165 -20.03 4.53 10.70
CA ALA A 165 -19.06 5.53 10.27
C ALA A 165 -19.64 6.92 10.50
N THR A 166 -18.86 7.84 11.08
CA THR A 166 -19.27 9.19 11.45
C THR A 166 -18.46 10.22 10.65
N ASP A 167 -19.16 11.06 9.89
CA ASP A 167 -18.58 12.15 9.11
C ASP A 167 -17.95 13.22 10.02
N GLN A 168 -16.75 13.67 9.65
CA GLN A 168 -15.96 14.72 10.33
C GLN A 168 -15.81 16.00 9.46
N GLY A 169 -16.66 16.17 8.44
CA GLY A 169 -16.72 17.36 7.58
C GLY A 169 -16.39 17.10 6.11
N GLY A 170 -15.84 15.93 5.76
CA GLY A 170 -15.49 15.53 4.40
C GLY A 170 -16.54 14.69 3.67
N GLY A 171 -17.71 14.51 4.28
CA GLY A 171 -18.63 13.47 3.87
C GLY A 171 -18.18 12.09 4.37
N VAL A 172 -19.04 11.09 4.20
CA VAL A 172 -18.76 9.73 4.63
C VAL A 172 -19.36 8.75 3.64
N LEU A 173 -18.55 7.80 3.20
CA LEU A 173 -18.98 6.66 2.42
C LEU A 173 -19.52 5.56 3.34
N THR A 174 -20.31 4.69 2.75
CA THR A 174 -20.80 3.50 3.43
C THR A 174 -19.62 2.67 3.95
N PRO A 175 -19.60 2.24 5.22
CA PRO A 175 -18.51 1.41 5.72
C PRO A 175 -18.44 0.07 4.97
N TRP A 176 -17.23 -0.48 4.89
CA TRP A 176 -16.95 -1.82 4.37
C TRP A 176 -16.10 -2.60 5.37
N LEU A 177 -16.26 -3.92 5.34
CA LEU A 177 -15.70 -4.84 6.32
C LEU A 177 -14.72 -5.80 5.63
N LYS A 178 -13.63 -6.12 6.33
CA LYS A 178 -12.78 -7.28 6.05
C LYS A 178 -12.89 -8.28 7.20
N HIS A 179 -13.02 -9.55 6.86
CA HIS A 179 -13.00 -10.67 7.79
C HIS A 179 -11.76 -11.50 7.50
N ASN A 180 -10.85 -11.61 8.47
CA ASN A 180 -9.54 -12.25 8.31
C ASN A 180 -8.75 -11.69 7.11
N GLY A 181 -8.88 -10.39 6.85
CA GLY A 181 -8.25 -9.69 5.73
C GLY A 181 -9.01 -9.74 4.41
N ILE A 182 -10.05 -10.57 4.29
CA ILE A 182 -10.84 -10.74 3.07
C ILE A 182 -12.03 -9.78 3.07
N PRO A 183 -12.23 -8.95 2.03
CA PRO A 183 -13.38 -8.07 1.93
C PRO A 183 -14.71 -8.84 1.94
N VAL A 184 -15.69 -8.33 2.69
CA VAL A 184 -17.02 -8.92 2.79
C VAL A 184 -18.02 -8.10 1.98
N GLU A 185 -18.62 -8.74 0.99
CA GLU A 185 -19.74 -8.16 0.22
C GLU A 185 -21.08 -8.53 0.85
N VAL A 186 -21.94 -7.52 1.00
CA VAL A 186 -23.29 -7.70 1.55
C VAL A 186 -24.30 -6.83 0.80
N ASP A 187 -25.46 -7.41 0.50
CA ASP A 187 -26.59 -6.70 -0.13
C ASP A 187 -27.32 -5.77 0.85
N ALA A 188 -27.00 -5.86 2.15
CA ALA A 188 -27.62 -5.05 3.19
C ALA A 188 -27.41 -3.56 2.92
N LEU A 189 -28.51 -2.84 2.70
CA LEU A 189 -28.51 -1.41 2.44
C LEU A 189 -28.07 -0.63 3.69
N PRO A 190 -27.19 0.37 3.52
CA PRO A 190 -26.79 1.22 4.63
C PRO A 190 -27.94 2.13 5.09
N GLN A 191 -27.92 2.48 6.37
CA GLN A 191 -28.84 3.42 6.98
C GLN A 191 -28.10 4.72 7.32
N ARG A 192 -28.55 5.83 6.76
CA ARG A 192 -27.98 7.15 7.07
C ARG A 192 -28.79 7.84 8.15
N ILE A 193 -28.13 8.20 9.25
CA ILE A 193 -28.73 8.81 10.44
C ILE A 193 -27.93 10.08 10.76
N GLY A 194 -28.41 11.23 10.30
CA GLY A 194 -27.68 12.49 10.41
C GLY A 194 -26.32 12.44 9.69
N ASN A 195 -25.24 12.68 10.43
CA ASN A 195 -23.86 12.63 9.92
C ASN A 195 -23.23 11.21 10.02
N ARG A 196 -24.02 10.18 10.34
CA ARG A 196 -23.55 8.80 10.52
C ARG A 196 -24.14 7.87 9.48
N VAL A 197 -23.36 6.88 9.07
CA VAL A 197 -23.81 5.79 8.18
C VAL A 197 -23.58 4.47 8.89
N ARG A 198 -24.68 3.74 9.12
CA ARG A 198 -24.69 2.43 9.76
C ARG A 198 -24.87 1.34 8.71
N ARG A 199 -24.14 0.23 8.84
CA ARG A 199 -24.31 -0.96 7.99
C ARG A 199 -24.18 -2.23 8.81
N GLU A 200 -24.91 -3.25 8.39
CA GLU A 200 -24.89 -4.58 9.00
C GLU A 200 -24.24 -5.57 8.04
N PHE A 201 -23.38 -6.43 8.59
CA PHE A 201 -22.65 -7.44 7.85
C PHE A 201 -22.92 -8.81 8.47
N PRO A 202 -23.90 -9.57 7.95
CA PRO A 202 -24.07 -10.96 8.35
C PRO A 202 -22.92 -11.79 7.78
N ILE A 203 -22.03 -12.27 8.64
CA ILE A 203 -20.86 -13.07 8.25
C ILE A 203 -20.93 -14.48 8.84
N ALA A 204 -20.31 -15.44 8.16
CA ALA A 204 -19.97 -16.73 8.74
C ALA A 204 -18.64 -16.61 9.49
N LEU A 205 -18.48 -17.29 10.61
CA LEU A 205 -17.24 -17.34 11.37
C LEU A 205 -16.46 -18.61 11.03
N VAL A 206 -15.14 -18.48 10.98
CA VAL A 206 -14.19 -19.59 10.92
C VAL A 206 -13.95 -20.09 12.34
N ALA A 207 -13.71 -21.39 12.52
CA ALA A 207 -13.38 -21.92 13.85
C ALA A 207 -12.13 -21.24 14.43
N GLY A 208 -12.16 -20.90 15.71
CA GLY A 208 -11.08 -20.15 16.38
C GLY A 208 -11.26 -18.64 16.28
N GLU A 209 -10.16 -17.90 16.17
CA GLU A 209 -10.15 -16.44 16.18
C GLU A 209 -10.51 -15.85 14.81
N ASN A 210 -11.42 -14.88 14.81
CA ASN A 210 -11.86 -14.16 13.62
C ASN A 210 -11.55 -12.68 13.82
N GLN A 211 -10.65 -12.14 13.00
CA GLN A 211 -10.32 -10.72 12.98
C GLN A 211 -11.29 -9.97 12.08
N ILE A 212 -11.98 -9.01 12.65
CA ILE A 212 -12.92 -8.14 11.96
C ILE A 212 -12.34 -6.74 11.88
N GLU A 213 -12.21 -6.22 10.67
CA GLU A 213 -11.76 -4.85 10.42
C GLU A 213 -12.85 -4.10 9.66
N VAL A 214 -13.25 -2.92 10.14
CA VAL A 214 -14.18 -2.05 9.43
C VAL A 214 -13.55 -0.69 9.21
N VAL A 215 -13.69 -0.20 7.98
CA VAL A 215 -13.21 1.10 7.53
C VAL A 215 -14.31 1.82 6.75
N SER A 216 -14.13 3.11 6.57
CA SER A 216 -14.93 3.98 5.71
C SER A 216 -14.01 5.05 5.13
N ALA A 217 -14.49 5.87 4.19
CA ALA A 217 -13.75 7.01 3.70
C ALA A 217 -14.62 8.25 3.53
N THR A 218 -13.99 9.39 3.30
CA THR A 218 -14.66 10.62 2.85
C THR A 218 -15.39 10.42 1.53
N SER A 219 -16.35 11.28 1.21
CA SER A 219 -17.20 11.11 0.01
C SER A 219 -16.44 11.16 -1.31
N ASP A 220 -15.26 11.77 -1.34
CA ASP A 220 -14.34 11.78 -2.48
C ASP A 220 -13.40 10.56 -2.52
N GLY A 221 -13.44 9.69 -1.50
CA GLY A 221 -12.59 8.50 -1.37
C GLY A 221 -11.14 8.80 -0.96
N ASN A 222 -10.79 10.06 -0.72
CA ASN A 222 -9.40 10.47 -0.49
C ASN A 222 -8.89 10.15 0.93
N TRP A 223 -9.79 10.09 1.92
CA TRP A 223 -9.43 9.83 3.32
C TRP A 223 -10.14 8.60 3.86
N GLU A 224 -9.42 7.49 3.99
CA GLU A 224 -9.87 6.35 4.78
C GLU A 224 -9.75 6.63 6.29
N SER A 225 -10.71 6.11 7.05
CA SER A 225 -10.67 6.10 8.51
C SER A 225 -9.49 5.28 9.05
N GLU A 226 -9.18 5.50 10.32
CA GLU A 226 -8.54 4.44 11.10
C GLU A 226 -9.47 3.23 11.16
N PRO A 227 -8.96 2.00 11.04
CA PRO A 227 -9.77 0.81 11.11
C PRO A 227 -10.31 0.60 12.53
N ALA A 228 -11.61 0.34 12.64
CA ALA A 228 -12.17 -0.28 13.83
C ALA A 228 -11.91 -1.78 13.75
N ARG A 229 -11.24 -2.35 14.75
CA ARG A 229 -10.92 -3.77 14.79
C ARG A 229 -11.57 -4.45 15.99
N ILE A 230 -12.09 -5.65 15.78
CA ILE A 230 -12.39 -6.57 16.86
C ILE A 230 -11.96 -8.01 16.54
N THR A 231 -11.81 -8.84 17.56
CA THR A 231 -11.60 -10.28 17.51
C THR A 231 -12.82 -11.01 18.08
N ILE A 232 -13.33 -11.98 17.33
CA ILE A 232 -14.43 -12.86 17.75
C ILE A 232 -13.92 -14.30 17.74
N THR A 233 -14.08 -15.02 18.85
CA THR A 233 -13.70 -16.42 18.94
C THR A 233 -14.91 -17.32 18.73
N TYR A 234 -14.89 -18.12 17.67
CA TYR A 234 -15.87 -19.16 17.42
C TYR A 234 -15.37 -20.50 17.96
N ASN A 235 -15.87 -20.88 19.13
CA ASN A 235 -15.51 -22.10 19.82
C ASN A 235 -16.30 -23.30 19.27
N ARG A 236 -15.66 -24.08 18.40
CA ARG A 236 -16.13 -25.39 17.95
C ARG A 236 -14.97 -26.38 17.89
N SER A 237 -15.31 -27.68 17.85
CA SER A 237 -14.34 -28.70 17.49
C SER A 237 -13.81 -28.41 16.08
N ILE A 238 -12.50 -28.26 15.98
CA ILE A 238 -11.80 -28.08 14.70
C ILE A 238 -11.58 -29.48 14.14
N GLU A 239 -12.19 -29.77 13.00
CA GLU A 239 -11.80 -30.94 12.21
C GLU A 239 -10.42 -30.67 11.60
N LYS A 240 -9.60 -31.69 11.38
CA LYS A 240 -8.31 -31.46 10.72
C LYS A 240 -8.56 -30.83 9.35
N PRO A 241 -7.89 -29.72 9.01
CA PRO A 241 -8.10 -29.09 7.72
C PRO A 241 -7.53 -29.95 6.59
N GLU A 242 -7.99 -29.72 5.36
CA GLU A 242 -7.33 -30.23 4.16
C GLU A 242 -6.27 -29.24 3.68
N LEU A 243 -5.21 -29.74 3.05
CA LEU A 243 -4.15 -28.93 2.45
C LEU A 243 -4.26 -28.98 0.92
N TYR A 244 -4.26 -27.83 0.28
CA TYR A 244 -4.19 -27.68 -1.18
C TYR A 244 -2.90 -26.95 -1.55
N LEU A 245 -1.97 -27.64 -2.21
CA LEU A 245 -0.74 -27.07 -2.73
C LEU A 245 -0.80 -26.99 -4.26
N LEU A 246 -0.61 -25.79 -4.80
CA LEU A 246 -0.27 -25.60 -6.22
C LEU A 246 1.18 -25.13 -6.31
N ALA A 247 2.07 -26.00 -6.81
CA ALA A 247 3.47 -25.70 -7.04
C ALA A 247 3.73 -25.55 -8.55
N VAL A 248 4.08 -24.33 -8.96
CA VAL A 248 4.37 -23.99 -10.37
C VAL A 248 5.85 -23.63 -10.51
N GLY A 249 6.54 -24.29 -11.43
CA GLY A 249 7.96 -24.07 -11.68
C GLY A 249 8.29 -24.07 -13.16
N ILE A 250 8.67 -22.93 -13.72
CA ILE A 250 8.90 -22.77 -15.16
C ILE A 250 10.38 -22.48 -15.40
N GLY A 251 11.11 -23.52 -15.76
CA GLY A 251 12.51 -23.45 -16.16
C GLY A 251 12.64 -23.30 -17.67
N ASP A 252 11.87 -24.09 -18.42
CA ASP A 252 11.96 -24.11 -19.88
C ASP A 252 10.82 -23.29 -20.49
N TYR A 253 11.18 -22.29 -21.29
CA TYR A 253 10.24 -21.45 -22.05
C TYR A 253 10.33 -21.76 -23.54
N LYS A 254 9.29 -21.40 -24.31
CA LYS A 254 9.37 -21.49 -25.78
C LYS A 254 10.42 -20.55 -26.40
N GLU A 255 10.86 -19.56 -25.63
CA GLU A 255 11.90 -18.61 -25.98
C GLU A 255 13.15 -18.95 -25.17
N ASP A 256 14.12 -19.66 -25.75
CA ASP A 256 15.33 -20.15 -25.06
C ASP A 256 16.08 -19.08 -24.25
N ALA A 257 15.97 -17.80 -24.66
CA ALA A 257 16.56 -16.66 -23.95
C ALA A 257 15.96 -16.43 -22.54
N LEU A 258 14.85 -17.08 -22.22
CA LEU A 258 14.17 -17.00 -20.93
C LEU A 258 14.44 -18.23 -20.05
N ASP A 259 15.23 -19.21 -20.48
CA ASP A 259 15.39 -20.45 -19.71
C ASP A 259 16.08 -20.23 -18.36
N LEU A 260 15.61 -20.97 -17.36
CA LEU A 260 16.06 -20.92 -15.96
C LEU A 260 16.34 -22.35 -15.46
N GLN A 261 17.42 -22.51 -14.70
CA GLN A 261 17.93 -23.83 -14.34
C GLN A 261 17.18 -24.56 -13.19
N PHE A 262 16.49 -23.82 -12.34
CA PHE A 262 15.99 -24.29 -11.03
C PHE A 262 14.47 -24.28 -10.80
N PRO A 263 13.64 -23.43 -11.44
CA PRO A 263 12.23 -23.31 -11.07
C PRO A 263 11.43 -24.62 -11.01
N ALA A 264 11.57 -25.47 -12.04
CA ALA A 264 10.90 -26.78 -12.06
C ALA A 264 11.39 -27.72 -10.94
N LYS A 265 12.67 -27.64 -10.55
CA LYS A 265 13.23 -28.40 -9.43
C LYS A 265 12.70 -27.89 -8.10
N ASP A 266 12.60 -26.57 -7.94
CA ASP A 266 12.10 -25.94 -6.73
C ASP A 266 10.63 -26.30 -6.49
N ALA A 267 9.79 -26.24 -7.53
CA ALA A 267 8.39 -26.64 -7.44
C ALA A 267 8.23 -28.11 -7.02
N LYS A 268 9.00 -29.02 -7.62
CA LYS A 268 9.02 -30.45 -7.25
C LYS A 268 9.52 -30.67 -5.82
N ALA A 269 10.53 -29.92 -5.38
CA ALA A 269 11.06 -30.00 -4.02
C ALA A 269 10.04 -29.54 -2.97
N ILE A 270 9.34 -28.44 -3.24
CA ILE A 270 8.25 -27.95 -2.38
C ILE A 270 7.10 -28.96 -2.32
N ALA A 271 6.66 -29.49 -3.47
CA ALA A 271 5.65 -30.54 -3.53
C ALA A 271 6.00 -31.74 -2.66
N LYS A 272 7.22 -32.28 -2.82
CA LYS A 272 7.71 -33.40 -2.03
C LYS A 272 7.79 -33.09 -0.53
N LEU A 273 8.24 -31.89 -0.17
CA LEU A 273 8.30 -31.45 1.23
C LEU A 273 6.91 -31.53 1.90
N PHE A 274 5.88 -31.01 1.23
CA PHE A 274 4.53 -31.04 1.77
C PHE A 274 3.96 -32.45 1.78
N GLU A 275 4.22 -33.28 0.77
CA GLU A 275 3.80 -34.69 0.76
C GLU A 275 4.34 -35.47 1.96
N GLU A 276 5.61 -35.25 2.33
CA GLU A 276 6.26 -35.94 3.45
C GLU A 276 5.85 -35.38 4.82
N ARG A 277 5.62 -34.06 4.92
CA ARG A 277 5.45 -33.35 6.20
C ARG A 277 4.01 -33.06 6.57
N SER A 278 3.06 -33.13 5.64
CA SER A 278 1.64 -32.87 5.92
C SER A 278 0.97 -34.00 6.69
N GLN A 279 1.58 -35.19 6.72
CA GLN A 279 1.03 -36.38 7.37
C GLN A 279 0.75 -36.12 8.85
N GLY A 280 -0.52 -36.30 9.25
CA GLY A 280 -0.97 -36.13 10.63
C GLY A 280 -1.33 -34.69 11.00
N LEU A 281 -0.94 -33.69 10.23
CA LEU A 281 -1.34 -32.29 10.41
C LEU A 281 -2.68 -31.99 9.71
N TYR A 282 -2.89 -32.59 8.55
CA TYR A 282 -4.06 -32.39 7.70
C TYR A 282 -4.86 -33.68 7.58
N GLU A 283 -6.17 -33.57 7.37
CA GLU A 283 -7.03 -34.72 7.08
C GLU A 283 -6.69 -35.32 5.72
N LYS A 284 -6.51 -34.44 4.73
CA LYS A 284 -6.12 -34.79 3.37
C LYS A 284 -5.16 -33.76 2.79
N THR A 285 -4.32 -34.20 1.86
CA THR A 285 -3.38 -33.33 1.15
C THR A 285 -3.56 -33.51 -0.35
N HIS A 286 -3.78 -32.40 -1.05
CA HIS A 286 -3.94 -32.31 -2.50
C HIS A 286 -2.76 -31.52 -3.06
N ILE A 287 -1.93 -32.17 -3.87
CA ILE A 287 -0.73 -31.55 -4.43
C ILE A 287 -0.88 -31.54 -5.95
N THR A 288 -0.91 -30.34 -6.52
CA THR A 288 -0.83 -30.12 -7.95
C THR A 288 0.53 -29.49 -8.26
N THR A 289 1.31 -30.15 -9.12
CA THR A 289 2.60 -29.63 -9.58
C THR A 289 2.51 -29.39 -11.08
N LEU A 290 2.77 -28.16 -11.52
CA LEU A 290 2.84 -27.78 -12.92
C LEU A 290 4.26 -27.31 -13.22
N THR A 291 4.97 -27.99 -14.13
CA THR A 291 6.33 -27.58 -14.51
C THR A 291 6.47 -27.41 -15.99
N ASP A 292 7.27 -26.41 -16.39
CA ASP A 292 7.68 -26.19 -17.78
C ASP A 292 6.46 -26.19 -18.71
N GLU A 293 6.43 -27.02 -19.76
CA GLU A 293 5.34 -27.06 -20.76
C GLU A 293 3.93 -27.23 -20.18
N ASP A 294 3.79 -27.85 -19.01
CA ASP A 294 2.50 -28.04 -18.32
C ASP A 294 2.01 -26.76 -17.62
N ALA A 295 2.92 -25.84 -17.29
CA ALA A 295 2.64 -24.60 -16.56
C ALA A 295 2.13 -23.46 -17.47
N THR A 296 1.14 -23.79 -18.31
CA THR A 296 0.46 -22.82 -19.17
C THR A 296 -0.44 -21.89 -18.35
N LYS A 297 -0.75 -20.71 -18.89
CA LYS A 297 -1.73 -19.79 -18.29
C LYS A 297 -3.08 -20.44 -18.02
N GLY A 298 -3.54 -21.31 -18.94
CA GLY A 298 -4.79 -22.05 -18.80
C GLY A 298 -4.75 -23.06 -17.64
N ALA A 299 -3.69 -23.87 -17.57
CA ALA A 299 -3.54 -24.90 -16.55
C ALA A 299 -3.46 -24.32 -15.14
N ILE A 300 -2.70 -23.25 -14.95
CA ILE A 300 -2.58 -22.57 -13.65
C ILE A 300 -3.94 -22.01 -13.20
N ARG A 301 -4.70 -21.38 -14.13
CA ARG A 301 -6.06 -20.89 -13.85
C ARG A 301 -7.00 -22.02 -13.45
N GLU A 302 -6.97 -23.14 -14.17
CA GLU A 302 -7.84 -24.28 -13.89
C GLU A 302 -7.52 -24.89 -12.52
N ALA A 303 -6.23 -25.04 -12.19
CA ALA A 303 -5.82 -25.53 -10.89
C ALA A 303 -6.30 -24.63 -9.74
N LEU A 304 -6.15 -23.31 -9.88
CA LEU A 304 -6.65 -22.35 -8.89
C LEU A 304 -8.18 -22.41 -8.75
N ARG A 305 -8.93 -22.48 -9.86
CA ARG A 305 -10.40 -22.61 -9.81
C ARG A 305 -10.85 -23.90 -9.11
N LYS A 306 -10.18 -25.03 -9.35
CA LYS A 306 -10.47 -26.28 -8.65
C LYS A 306 -10.27 -26.14 -7.14
N ILE A 307 -9.23 -25.43 -6.72
CA ILE A 307 -9.00 -25.13 -5.29
C ILE A 307 -10.14 -24.25 -4.76
N GLN A 308 -10.55 -23.19 -5.46
CA GLN A 308 -11.68 -22.34 -5.05
C GLN A 308 -13.00 -23.12 -4.89
N GLU A 309 -13.25 -24.10 -5.75
CA GLU A 309 -14.48 -24.92 -5.70
C GLU A 309 -14.48 -25.93 -4.54
N GLN A 310 -13.31 -26.47 -4.18
CA GLN A 310 -13.17 -27.59 -3.24
C GLN A 310 -12.79 -27.16 -1.83
N ALA A 311 -11.92 -26.16 -1.69
CA ALA A 311 -11.40 -25.71 -0.42
C ALA A 311 -12.49 -25.03 0.41
N LYS A 312 -12.46 -25.30 1.71
CA LYS A 312 -13.34 -24.70 2.74
C LYS A 312 -12.58 -23.60 3.47
N ALA A 313 -13.32 -22.78 4.21
CA ALA A 313 -12.85 -21.73 5.12
C ALA A 313 -11.66 -22.12 6.01
N GLU A 314 -11.62 -23.38 6.42
CA GLU A 314 -10.70 -23.90 7.43
C GLU A 314 -9.48 -24.57 6.78
N ASP A 315 -9.52 -24.81 5.46
CA ASP A 315 -8.47 -25.48 4.72
C ASP A 315 -7.27 -24.56 4.47
N VAL A 316 -6.11 -25.16 4.26
CA VAL A 316 -4.87 -24.43 3.98
C VAL A 316 -4.58 -24.48 2.49
N VAL A 317 -4.44 -23.32 1.86
CA VAL A 317 -4.00 -23.20 0.47
C VAL A 317 -2.58 -22.66 0.43
N VAL A 318 -1.69 -23.37 -0.25
CA VAL A 318 -0.31 -22.96 -0.50
C VAL A 318 -0.14 -22.78 -2.01
N LEU A 319 0.28 -21.58 -2.41
CA LEU A 319 0.66 -21.28 -3.79
C LEU A 319 2.16 -21.02 -3.84
N PHE A 320 2.87 -21.82 -4.63
CA PHE A 320 4.29 -21.65 -4.91
C PHE A 320 4.48 -21.36 -6.39
N LEU A 321 5.11 -20.23 -6.73
CA LEU A 321 5.41 -19.82 -8.11
C LEU A 321 6.91 -19.55 -8.26
N ALA A 322 7.55 -20.25 -9.19
CA ALA A 322 8.94 -20.00 -9.58
C ALA A 322 9.03 -19.87 -11.11
N GLY A 323 9.67 -18.81 -11.59
CA GLY A 323 9.75 -18.47 -13.02
C GLY A 323 9.98 -16.97 -13.21
N HIS A 324 9.83 -16.48 -14.44
CA HIS A 324 10.00 -15.06 -14.75
C HIS A 324 8.81 -14.21 -14.30
N GLY A 325 9.14 -13.01 -13.84
CA GLY A 325 8.18 -11.95 -13.55
C GLY A 325 8.53 -10.68 -14.30
N LYS A 326 7.51 -9.91 -14.71
CA LYS A 326 7.71 -8.59 -15.32
C LYS A 326 6.78 -7.55 -14.71
N VAL A 327 7.34 -6.41 -14.35
CA VAL A 327 6.56 -5.23 -13.98
C VAL A 327 6.29 -4.39 -15.24
N ILE A 328 5.02 -4.14 -15.52
CA ILE A 328 4.58 -3.20 -16.54
C ILE A 328 3.81 -2.07 -15.83
N HIS A 329 4.32 -0.86 -15.97
CA HIS A 329 3.95 0.30 -15.15
C HIS A 329 4.14 0.01 -13.65
N THR A 330 3.06 -0.35 -12.95
CA THR A 330 3.03 -0.60 -11.50
C THR A 330 2.48 -1.98 -11.15
N ARG A 331 2.26 -2.84 -12.15
CA ARG A 331 1.59 -4.13 -11.97
C ARG A 331 2.54 -5.27 -12.29
N TYR A 332 2.68 -6.19 -11.35
CA TYR A 332 3.48 -7.39 -11.52
C TYR A 332 2.72 -8.41 -12.37
N ARG A 333 3.47 -9.16 -13.17
CA ARG A 333 2.95 -10.21 -14.04
C ARG A 333 3.88 -11.42 -14.01
N PHE A 334 3.34 -12.59 -13.70
CA PHE A 334 4.05 -13.86 -13.76
C PHE A 334 3.97 -14.45 -15.18
N LEU A 335 5.10 -14.65 -15.84
CA LEU A 335 5.15 -15.19 -17.21
C LEU A 335 4.93 -16.70 -17.19
N THR A 336 4.02 -17.17 -18.02
CA THR A 336 3.65 -18.59 -18.11
C THR A 336 4.42 -19.29 -19.22
N ALA A 337 4.45 -20.63 -19.21
CA ALA A 337 5.31 -21.41 -20.10
C ALA A 337 4.94 -21.25 -21.59
N ASP A 338 3.70 -20.87 -21.86
CA ASP A 338 3.18 -20.56 -23.18
C ASP A 338 3.53 -19.15 -23.69
N PHE A 339 4.38 -18.40 -22.98
CA PHE A 339 4.91 -17.11 -23.47
C PHE A 339 5.63 -17.27 -24.81
N THR A 340 5.22 -16.44 -25.77
CA THR A 340 5.84 -16.34 -27.09
C THR A 340 5.86 -14.88 -27.52
N ARG A 341 6.89 -14.48 -28.26
CA ARG A 341 6.93 -13.14 -28.88
C ARG A 341 6.14 -13.14 -30.18
N SER A 342 5.34 -12.09 -30.39
CA SER A 342 4.66 -11.88 -31.65
C SER A 342 5.57 -11.15 -32.65
N GLU A 343 5.45 -11.50 -33.93
CA GLU A 343 6.26 -10.86 -34.99
C GLU A 343 5.94 -9.37 -35.19
N THR A 344 4.70 -8.97 -34.88
CA THR A 344 4.18 -7.62 -35.15
C THR A 344 3.75 -6.85 -33.91
N GLY A 345 3.70 -7.49 -32.75
CA GLY A 345 3.27 -6.86 -31.50
C GLY A 345 4.45 -6.24 -30.73
N THR A 346 4.12 -5.58 -29.62
CA THR A 346 5.14 -5.08 -28.71
C THR A 346 5.45 -6.13 -27.65
N PHE A 347 6.66 -6.11 -27.10
CA PHE A 347 7.00 -6.97 -25.97
C PHE A 347 6.00 -6.80 -24.80
N GLU A 348 5.49 -5.60 -24.59
CA GLU A 348 4.47 -5.34 -23.58
C GLU A 348 3.13 -6.06 -23.89
N SER A 349 2.66 -6.04 -25.14
CA SER A 349 1.44 -6.77 -25.52
C SER A 349 1.59 -8.27 -25.38
N ASP A 350 2.77 -8.81 -25.68
CA ASP A 350 3.07 -10.24 -25.56
C ASP A 350 3.10 -10.68 -24.10
N VAL A 351 3.72 -9.88 -23.23
CA VAL A 351 3.68 -10.12 -21.78
C VAL A 351 2.24 -10.06 -21.27
N ARG A 352 1.43 -9.09 -21.69
CA ARG A 352 0.02 -8.99 -21.23
C ARG A 352 -0.83 -10.20 -21.64
N SER A 353 -0.58 -10.79 -22.80
CA SER A 353 -1.33 -11.96 -23.29
C SER A 353 -0.92 -13.25 -22.59
N HIS A 354 0.38 -13.47 -22.37
CA HIS A 354 0.94 -14.72 -21.83
C HIS A 354 1.50 -14.61 -20.40
N SER A 355 0.80 -13.86 -19.56
CA SER A 355 1.12 -13.79 -18.13
C SER A 355 -0.13 -13.79 -17.26
N LEU A 356 0.06 -14.10 -15.98
CA LEU A 356 -0.91 -13.90 -14.93
C LEU A 356 -0.58 -12.60 -14.18
N PRO A 357 -1.42 -11.56 -14.27
CA PRO A 357 -1.23 -10.34 -13.50
C PRO A 357 -1.55 -10.56 -12.02
N ASP A 358 -0.91 -9.74 -11.19
CA ASP A 358 -1.06 -9.73 -9.73
C ASP A 358 -2.51 -9.58 -9.22
N ASP A 359 -3.35 -8.79 -9.89
CA ASP A 359 -4.78 -8.68 -9.54
C ASP A 359 -5.56 -9.95 -9.83
N GLU A 360 -5.30 -10.58 -10.97
CA GLU A 360 -5.95 -11.85 -11.32
C GLU A 360 -5.52 -12.96 -10.37
N LEU A 361 -4.23 -13.02 -10.02
CA LEU A 361 -3.74 -13.95 -8.98
C LEU A 361 -4.41 -13.66 -7.63
N ALA A 362 -4.54 -12.38 -7.25
CA ALA A 362 -5.21 -11.99 -6.02
C ALA A 362 -6.71 -12.33 -6.03
N GLU A 363 -7.40 -12.19 -7.17
CA GLU A 363 -8.80 -12.58 -7.34
C GLU A 363 -8.97 -14.11 -7.27
N LEU A 364 -8.09 -14.85 -7.94
CA LEU A 364 -8.12 -16.32 -7.94
C LEU A 364 -7.81 -16.89 -6.55
N VAL A 365 -6.90 -16.28 -5.79
CA VAL A 365 -6.62 -16.69 -4.40
C VAL A 365 -7.73 -16.20 -3.46
N GLY A 366 -8.21 -14.96 -3.64
CA GLY A 366 -9.24 -14.34 -2.80
C GLY A 366 -10.63 -14.94 -2.94
N GLY A 367 -10.91 -15.63 -4.05
CA GLY A 367 -12.16 -16.39 -4.25
C GLY A 367 -12.21 -17.74 -3.54
N VAL A 368 -11.14 -18.17 -2.86
CA VAL A 368 -11.21 -19.32 -1.94
C VAL A 368 -12.14 -18.96 -0.79
N LYS A 369 -13.17 -19.78 -0.56
CA LYS A 369 -14.22 -19.49 0.44
C LYS A 369 -13.59 -19.29 1.81
N ALA A 370 -13.78 -18.09 2.37
CA ALA A 370 -13.41 -17.70 3.73
C ALA A 370 -14.43 -18.22 4.76
#